data_AF-A0A3S2AIV4-F1
#
_entry.id   AF-A0A3S2AIV4-F1
#
_cell.length_a   1.000
_cell.length_b   1.000
_cell.length_c   1.000
_cell.angle_alpha   90.00
_cell.angle_beta   90.00
_cell.angle_gamma   90.00
#
_symmetry.space_group_name_H-M   'P 1'
#
loop_
_entity.id
_entity.type
_entity.pdbx_description
1 polymer ?
#
loop_
_entity_poly.entity_id
_entity_poly.type
_entity_poly.pdbx_seq_one_letter_code
_entity_poly.pdbx_strand_id
1 'polypeptide(L)' 'MAEVIIELKSVERHYVQGPRKLTILNGADFSLKRGEMVALVAPSGT' A
#
# COMPACT_ATOMS: atom_id res chain seq x y z
N MET A 1 -16.43 18.28 0.89
CA MET A 1 -15.79 16.96 0.73
C MET A 1 -14.79 16.80 1.87
N ALA A 2 -14.69 15.63 2.51
CA ALA A 2 -13.70 15.42 3.58
C ALA A 2 -12.28 15.46 3.00
N GLU A 3 -11.38 16.18 3.67
CA GLU A 3 -9.98 16.38 3.29
C GLU A 3 -9.21 15.06 3.29
N VAL A 4 -8.43 14.79 2.24
CA VAL A 4 -7.49 13.66 2.20
C VAL A 4 -6.28 14.03 3.06
N ILE A 5 -6.01 13.23 4.09
CA ILE A 5 -4.92 13.48 5.05
C ILE A 5 -3.74 12.53 4.86
N ILE A 6 -3.94 11.40 4.17
CA ILE A 6 -2.88 10.48 3.74
C ILE A 6 -3.15 10.11 2.29
N GLU A 7 -2.11 10.12 1.47
CA GLU A 7 -2.18 9.75 0.06
C GLU A 7 -0.96 8.90 -0.31
N LEU A 8 -1.21 7.73 -0.91
CA LEU A 8 -0.23 6.87 -1.55
C LEU A 8 -0.45 6.97 -3.06
N LYS A 9 0.63 7.27 -3.80
CA LYS A 9 0.61 7.32 -5.28
C LYS A 9 1.61 6.33 -5.83
N SER A 10 1.11 5.32 -6.53
CA SER A 10 1.89 4.30 -7.22
C SER A 10 3.02 3.73 -6.34
N VAL A 11 2.73 3.47 -5.07
CA VAL A 11 3.74 3.04 -4.11
C VAL A 11 4.17 1.61 -4.42
N GLU A 12 5.48 1.45 -4.57
CA GLU A 12 6.10 0.16 -4.84
C GLU A 12 7.03 -0.24 -3.69
N ARG A 13 7.04 -1.54 -3.40
CA ARG A 13 8.00 -2.12 -2.45
C ARG A 13 8.44 -3.47 -2.95
N HIS A 14 9.74 -3.64 -3.06
CA HIS A 14 10.36 -4.87 -3.56
C HIS A 14 11.52 -5.28 -2.66
N TYR A 15 11.71 -6.59 -2.53
CA TYR A 15 12.88 -7.20 -1.89
C TYR A 15 13.62 -8.08 -2.88
N VAL A 16 14.92 -8.26 -2.64
CA VAL A 16 15.74 -9.21 -3.40
C VAL A 16 15.77 -10.54 -2.63
N GLN A 17 15.39 -11.62 -3.30
CA GLN A 17 15.40 -12.98 -2.75
C GLN A 17 16.21 -13.88 -3.68
N GLY A 18 17.51 -13.98 -3.41
CA GLY A 18 18.46 -14.63 -4.30
C GLY A 18 18.42 -13.98 -5.69
N PRO A 19 18.19 -14.74 -6.78
CA PRO A 19 18.11 -14.17 -8.13
C PRO A 19 16.75 -13.54 -8.45
N ARG A 20 15.74 -13.64 -7.56
CA ARG A 20 14.38 -13.18 -7.81
C ARG A 20 14.08 -11.85 -7.13
N LYS A 21 13.23 -11.05 -7.78
CA LYS A 21 12.61 -9.86 -7.19
C LYS A 21 11.27 -10.27 -6.56
N LEU A 22 11.14 -10.08 -5.25
CA LEU A 22 9.89 -10.26 -4.52
C LEU A 22 9.15 -8.92 -4.47
N THR A 23 8.02 -8.83 -5.14
CA THR A 23 7.15 -7.65 -5.11
C THR A 23 6.19 -7.75 -3.93
N ILE A 24 6.23 -6.75 -3.05
CA ILE A 24 5.34 -6.62 -1.87
C ILE A 24 4.23 -5.61 -2.14
N LEU A 25 4.57 -4.47 -2.76
CA LEU A 25 3.60 -3.50 -3.25
C LEU A 25 3.91 -3.22 -4.72
N ASN A 26 2.88 -3.26 -5.54
CA ASN A 26 2.97 -3.07 -6.99
C ASN A 26 2.10 -1.88 -7.42
N GLY A 27 2.64 -0.67 -7.30
CA GLY A 27 1.95 0.55 -7.72
C GLY A 27 0.68 0.82 -6.93
N ALA A 28 0.72 0.65 -5.60
CA ALA A 28 -0.46 0.82 -4.75
C ALA A 28 -0.87 2.30 -4.64
N ASP A 29 -2.12 2.59 -5.01
CA ASP A 29 -2.79 3.88 -4.81
C ASP A 29 -3.79 3.79 -3.67
N PHE A 30 -3.76 4.75 -2.74
CA PHE A 30 -4.65 4.79 -1.59
C PHE A 30 -4.81 6.22 -1.06
N SER A 31 -5.99 6.54 -0.54
CA SER A 31 -6.24 7.81 0.15
C SER A 31 -7.04 7.58 1.41
N LEU A 32 -6.63 8.19 2.52
CA LEU A 32 -7.41 8.22 3.77
C LEU A 32 -7.95 9.62 4.00
N LYS A 33 -9.25 9.72 4.28
CA LYS A 33 -9.90 11.01 4.58
C LYS A 33 -9.90 11.29 6.08
N ARG A 34 -9.96 12.59 6.43
CA ARG A 34 -10.04 13.05 7.82
C ARG A 34 -11.24 12.42 8.53
N GLY A 35 -10.98 11.72 9.63
CA GLY A 35 -11.99 11.06 10.47
C GLY A 35 -12.42 9.67 10.00
N GLU A 36 -11.83 9.15 8.92
CA GLU A 36 -12.10 7.81 8.41
C GLU A 36 -11.33 6.75 9.22
N MET A 37 -12.01 5.65 9.55
CA MET A 37 -11.38 4.47 10.15
C MET A 37 -11.36 3.35 9.11
N VAL A 38 -10.16 2.88 8.76
CA VAL A 38 -9.94 1.85 7.74
C VAL A 38 -9.11 0.72 8.34
N ALA A 39 -9.51 -0.52 8.07
CA ALA A 39 -8.70 -1.71 8.34
C ALA A 39 -8.09 -2.23 7.04
N LEU A 40 -6.76 -2.31 6.99
CA LEU A 40 -6.03 -2.97 5.91
C LEU A 40 -5.81 -4.43 6.28
N VAL A 41 -6.30 -5.35 5.44
CA VAL A 41 -6.21 -6.80 5.66
C VAL A 41 -5.62 -7.48 4.43
N ALA A 42 -4.75 -8.46 4.67
CA ALA A 42 -4.16 -9.30 3.63
C ALA A 42 -3.76 -10.66 4.22
N PRO A 43 -3.88 -11.77 3.47
CA PRO A 43 -3.34 -13.06 3.90
C PRO A 43 -1.81 -13.05 3.92
N SER A 44 -1.20 -13.89 4.76
CA SER A 44 0.26 -13.99 4.80
C SER A 44 0.82 -14.45 3.46
N GLY A 45 1.88 -13.79 2.99
CA GLY A 45 2.55 -14.13 1.73
C GLY A 45 1.84 -13.66 0.45
N THR A 46 0.95 -12.69 0.55
CA THR A 46 0.51 -11.89 -0.61
C THR A 46 1.46 -10.74 -0.92
#